data_AF-A0A7V0NPW6-F1
#
_entry.id   AF-A0A7V0NPW6-F1
#
_cell.length_a   1.000
_cell.length_b   1.000
_cell.length_c   1.000
_cell.angle_alpha   90.00
_cell.angle_beta   90.00
_cell.angle_gamma   90.00
#
_symmetry.space_group_name_H-M   'P 1'
#
loop_
_entity.id
_entity.type
_entity.pdbx_description
1 polymer ?
#
loop_
_entity_poly.entity_id
_entity_poly.type
_entity_poly.pdbx_seq_one_letter_code
_entity_poly.pdbx_strand_id
1 'polypeptide(L)'
;MIKELSELGKTLRGQNPQSEWVHDALKEEPISMEIVISEDGSFQKIELFERKMTIAEAITAKKGKARLLLDKAEEVLCYGGKKSEKKHGLFLSKLGRYKTLNDLAPVLAFYGENKSNGVEKALKEFETAIPDEKNRKGNIGFRVQVCGERIHEKTAIRQKIIDTYETAQKELLLKNQKLCSLCGESAYPVEDIPHGMIKKWLFRVYGGIFH
;
A
#
# COMPACT_ATOMS: atom_id res chain seq x y z
N MET A 1 -16.53 21.32 17.89
CA MET A 1 -15.34 21.57 17.05
C MET A 1 -14.67 20.32 16.48
N ILE A 2 -14.27 19.30 17.27
CA ILE A 2 -13.59 18.10 16.70
C ILE A 2 -14.51 17.27 15.79
N LYS A 3 -15.77 17.05 16.19
CA LYS A 3 -16.79 16.38 15.36
C LYS A 3 -17.00 17.10 14.03
N GLU A 4 -17.21 18.42 14.08
CA GLU A 4 -17.44 19.25 12.88
C GLU A 4 -16.22 19.23 11.94
N LEU A 5 -15.00 19.21 12.47
CA LEU A 5 -13.77 19.09 11.66
C LEU A 5 -13.60 17.69 11.06
N SER A 6 -13.96 16.63 11.81
CA SER A 6 -13.94 15.25 11.31
C SER A 6 -14.99 15.04 10.20
N GLU A 7 -16.20 15.55 10.40
CA GLU A 7 -17.29 15.49 9.42
C GLU A 7 -17.02 16.40 8.21
N LEU A 8 -16.42 17.58 8.41
CA LEU A 8 -15.95 18.43 7.31
C LEU A 8 -14.87 17.71 6.49
N GLY A 9 -13.93 17.03 7.15
CA GLY A 9 -12.93 16.20 6.47
C GLY A 9 -13.57 15.09 5.63
N LYS A 10 -14.56 14.37 6.16
CA LYS A 10 -15.33 13.36 5.40
C LYS A 10 -16.08 13.98 4.22
N THR A 11 -16.70 15.14 4.43
CA THR A 11 -17.49 15.86 3.42
C THR A 11 -16.62 16.37 2.28
N LEU A 12 -15.49 17.00 2.59
CA LEU A 12 -14.53 17.49 1.59
C LEU A 12 -13.93 16.36 0.74
N ARG A 13 -13.74 15.16 1.33
CA ARG A 13 -13.32 13.97 0.58
C ARG A 13 -14.38 13.47 -0.41
N GLY A 14 -15.67 13.56 -0.04
CA GLY A 14 -16.78 13.16 -0.92
C GLY A 14 -17.10 14.15 -2.06
N GLN A 15 -16.61 15.39 -1.98
CA GLN A 15 -16.89 16.46 -2.94
C GLN A 15 -15.91 16.54 -4.11
N ASN A 16 -14.87 15.68 -4.17
CA ASN A 16 -13.86 15.71 -5.23
C ASN A 16 -14.12 14.57 -6.26
N PRO A 17 -14.81 14.85 -7.39
CA PRO A 17 -15.27 13.83 -8.33
C PRO A 17 -14.16 13.14 -9.14
N GLN A 18 -12.91 13.59 -9.03
CA GLN A 18 -11.75 12.94 -9.69
C GLN A 18 -11.13 11.79 -8.88
N SER A 19 -11.60 11.52 -7.65
CA SER A 19 -10.94 10.59 -6.75
C SER A 19 -11.93 9.61 -6.12
N GLU A 20 -12.23 8.53 -6.84
CA GLU A 20 -13.11 7.44 -6.38
C GLU A 20 -12.58 6.72 -5.11
N TRP A 21 -11.34 6.99 -4.69
CA TRP A 21 -10.64 6.30 -3.60
C TRP A 21 -9.94 7.23 -2.59
N VAL A 22 -10.59 8.29 -2.12
CA VAL A 22 -10.03 9.13 -1.03
C VAL A 22 -10.32 8.50 0.32
N HIS A 23 -9.35 7.80 0.89
CA HIS A 23 -9.45 7.18 2.21
C HIS A 23 -8.09 7.14 2.92
N ASP A 24 -8.04 7.27 4.25
CA ASP A 24 -6.78 7.30 5.03
C ASP A 24 -5.97 5.99 4.94
N ALA A 25 -6.64 4.90 4.57
CA ALA A 25 -6.04 3.60 4.29
C ALA A 25 -5.33 3.52 2.92
N LEU A 26 -5.51 4.51 2.05
CA LEU A 26 -5.02 4.55 0.70
C LEU A 26 -4.20 5.82 0.45
N LYS A 27 -3.22 5.75 -0.45
CA LYS A 27 -2.42 6.89 -0.88
C LYS A 27 -1.83 6.66 -2.26
N GLU A 28 -1.46 7.74 -2.92
CA GLU A 28 -0.70 7.66 -4.17
C GLU A 28 0.74 7.19 -3.91
N GLU A 29 1.18 6.21 -4.69
CA GLU A 29 2.54 5.69 -4.70
C GLU A 29 3.01 5.51 -6.14
N PRO A 30 4.30 5.71 -6.42
CA PRO A 30 4.86 5.45 -7.72
C PRO A 30 4.96 3.95 -7.98
N ILE A 31 4.71 3.53 -9.22
CA ILE A 31 4.97 2.19 -9.75
C ILE A 31 5.73 2.33 -11.07
N SER A 32 6.70 1.45 -11.31
CA SER A 32 7.52 1.48 -12.54
C SER A 32 7.81 0.10 -13.09
N MET A 33 7.25 -0.94 -12.47
CA MET A 33 7.55 -2.33 -12.76
C MET A 33 6.34 -3.18 -12.44
N GLU A 34 6.18 -4.28 -13.17
CA GLU A 34 5.18 -5.28 -12.85
C GLU A 34 5.67 -6.69 -13.15
N ILE A 35 5.20 -7.64 -12.34
CA ILE A 35 5.33 -9.07 -12.60
C ILE A 35 4.03 -9.51 -13.27
N VAL A 36 4.16 -10.03 -14.49
CA VAL A 36 3.06 -10.63 -15.23
C VAL A 36 3.00 -12.11 -14.88
N ILE A 37 1.84 -12.54 -14.39
CA ILE A 37 1.56 -13.93 -14.02
C ILE A 37 0.34 -14.44 -14.79
N SER A 38 0.25 -15.76 -14.97
CA SER A 38 -0.97 -16.43 -15.42
C SER A 38 -1.96 -16.64 -14.27
N GLU A 39 -3.16 -17.09 -14.59
CA GLU A 39 -4.24 -17.31 -13.60
C GLU A 39 -3.89 -18.38 -12.56
N ASP A 40 -3.08 -19.36 -12.94
CA ASP A 40 -2.53 -20.39 -12.05
C ASP A 40 -1.38 -19.85 -11.16
N GLY A 41 -0.93 -18.62 -11.36
CA GLY A 41 0.20 -18.03 -10.64
C GLY A 41 1.58 -18.36 -11.24
N SER A 42 1.67 -19.00 -12.41
CA SER A 42 2.96 -19.19 -13.08
C SER A 42 3.53 -17.86 -13.60
N PHE A 43 4.84 -17.69 -13.48
CA PHE A 43 5.55 -16.49 -13.92
C PHE A 43 5.66 -16.45 -15.46
N GLN A 44 5.29 -15.30 -16.03
CA GLN A 44 5.36 -15.07 -17.48
C GLN A 44 6.51 -14.14 -17.86
N LYS A 45 6.57 -12.94 -17.25
CA LYS A 45 7.63 -11.94 -17.50
C LYS A 45 7.62 -10.82 -16.47
N ILE A 46 8.69 -10.04 -16.47
CA ILE A 46 8.76 -8.74 -15.80
C ILE A 46 8.69 -7.65 -16.87
N GLU A 47 7.84 -6.65 -16.65
CA GLU A 47 7.76 -5.48 -17.51
C GLU A 47 8.20 -4.23 -16.75
N LEU A 48 9.12 -3.48 -17.34
CA LEU A 48 9.48 -2.14 -16.92
C LEU A 48 8.67 -1.14 -17.75
N PHE A 49 8.18 -0.09 -17.12
CA PHE A 49 7.45 0.98 -17.80
C PHE A 49 7.74 2.34 -17.17
N GLU A 50 7.33 3.40 -17.85
CA GLU A 50 7.51 4.76 -17.36
C GLU A 50 6.83 4.93 -15.99
N ARG A 51 7.56 5.50 -15.04
CA ARG A 51 7.09 5.70 -13.68
C ARG A 51 5.74 6.44 -13.69
N LYS A 52 4.71 5.80 -13.15
CA LYS A 52 3.37 6.36 -13.00
C LYS A 52 2.91 6.33 -11.55
N MET A 53 1.95 7.18 -11.21
CA MET A 53 1.31 7.16 -9.90
C MET A 53 0.13 6.19 -9.89
N THR A 54 -0.06 5.47 -8.79
CA THR A 54 -1.19 4.57 -8.55
C THR A 54 -1.66 4.69 -7.11
N ILE A 55 -2.93 4.39 -6.85
CA ILE A 55 -3.48 4.26 -5.50
C ILE A 55 -3.05 2.91 -4.92
N ALA A 56 -2.51 2.92 -3.70
CA ALA A 56 -2.06 1.75 -2.96
C ALA A 56 -2.26 1.92 -1.45
N GLU A 57 -1.98 0.87 -0.68
CA GLU A 57 -2.10 0.90 0.77
C GLU A 57 -1.23 2.01 1.42
N ALA A 58 -1.87 2.78 2.30
CA ALA A 58 -1.20 3.73 3.17
C ALA A 58 -0.47 3.02 4.32
N ILE A 59 0.82 3.28 4.46
CA ILE A 59 1.63 2.81 5.60
C ILE A 59 2.06 4.00 6.45
N THR A 60 1.65 4.00 7.71
CA THR A 60 1.92 5.08 8.68
C THR A 60 3.37 5.11 9.17
N ALA A 61 4.10 3.98 9.11
CA ALA A 61 5.52 3.89 9.41
C ALA A 61 6.19 2.81 8.55
N LYS A 62 7.33 3.13 7.90
CA LYS A 62 8.04 2.21 6.99
C LYS A 62 8.80 1.10 7.71
N LYS A 63 9.14 1.25 9.00
CA LYS A 63 9.92 0.24 9.72
C LYS A 63 9.02 -0.93 10.09
N GLY A 64 9.22 -2.07 9.42
CA GLY A 64 8.53 -3.33 9.73
C GLY A 64 7.11 -3.44 9.17
N LYS A 65 6.72 -2.63 8.18
CA LYS A 65 5.46 -2.77 7.44
C LYS A 65 5.73 -2.93 5.95
N ALA A 66 4.99 -3.84 5.31
CA ALA A 66 4.96 -4.02 3.86
C ALA A 66 3.59 -3.58 3.33
N ARG A 67 3.56 -3.02 2.12
CA ARG A 67 2.28 -2.72 1.44
C ARG A 67 1.73 -3.98 0.78
N LEU A 68 0.42 -4.12 0.75
CA LEU A 68 -0.23 -5.16 -0.03
C LEU A 68 -0.01 -4.91 -1.54
N LEU A 69 0.65 -5.85 -2.23
CA LEU A 69 0.81 -5.90 -3.70
C LEU A 69 1.49 -4.70 -4.39
N LEU A 70 2.17 -3.83 -3.66
CA LEU A 70 2.97 -2.75 -4.25
C LEU A 70 4.19 -2.43 -3.38
N ASP A 71 5.30 -3.12 -3.62
CA ASP A 71 6.53 -2.95 -2.85
C ASP A 71 7.77 -3.28 -3.70
N LYS A 72 8.97 -3.16 -3.14
CA LYS A 72 10.21 -3.33 -3.91
C LYS A 72 10.59 -4.79 -4.10
N ALA A 73 11.62 -5.03 -4.91
CA ALA A 73 12.14 -6.36 -5.20
C ALA A 73 12.56 -7.15 -3.95
N GLU A 74 13.06 -6.47 -2.91
CA GLU A 74 13.42 -7.14 -1.66
C GLU A 74 12.21 -7.74 -0.94
N GLU A 75 11.10 -7.01 -0.91
CA GLU A 75 9.82 -7.43 -0.33
C GLU A 75 9.10 -8.45 -1.24
N VAL A 76 9.08 -8.23 -2.56
CA VAL A 76 8.28 -9.01 -3.51
C VAL A 76 8.97 -10.30 -3.95
N LEU A 77 10.29 -10.28 -4.20
CA LEU A 77 11.04 -11.41 -4.76
C LEU A 77 12.11 -11.98 -3.80
N CYS A 78 12.24 -11.44 -2.58
CA CYS A 78 13.38 -11.72 -1.71
C CYS A 78 14.73 -11.37 -2.37
N TYR A 79 14.74 -10.38 -3.26
CA TYR A 79 15.94 -9.94 -3.96
C TYR A 79 17.00 -9.45 -2.97
N GLY A 80 18.25 -9.91 -3.10
CA GLY A 80 19.30 -9.70 -2.10
C GLY A 80 19.40 -10.81 -1.03
N GLY A 81 18.58 -11.86 -1.14
CA GLY A 81 18.69 -13.09 -0.36
C GLY A 81 18.46 -12.88 1.14
N LYS A 82 19.35 -13.44 1.97
CA LYS A 82 19.22 -13.41 3.45
C LYS A 82 19.00 -12.00 4.03
N LYS A 83 19.51 -10.95 3.38
CA LYS A 83 19.31 -9.56 3.84
C LYS A 83 17.85 -9.09 3.70
N SER A 84 17.12 -9.70 2.78
CA SER A 84 15.74 -9.33 2.41
C SER A 84 14.70 -10.30 2.97
N GLU A 85 15.12 -11.45 3.50
CA GLU A 85 14.24 -12.48 4.05
C GLU A 85 13.23 -11.94 5.07
N LYS A 86 13.66 -11.05 5.97
CA LYS A 86 12.75 -10.42 6.94
C LYS A 86 11.69 -9.54 6.28
N LYS A 87 12.07 -8.78 5.25
CA LYS A 87 11.15 -7.91 4.49
C LYS A 87 10.16 -8.75 3.70
N HIS A 88 10.67 -9.77 3.00
CA HIS A 88 9.86 -10.71 2.25
C HIS A 88 8.88 -11.47 3.15
N GLY A 89 9.32 -11.93 4.33
CA GLY A 89 8.44 -12.57 5.30
C GLY A 89 7.32 -11.66 5.80
N LEU A 90 7.58 -10.36 6.01
CA LEU A 90 6.54 -9.38 6.36
C LEU A 90 5.54 -9.20 5.21
N PHE A 91 6.02 -9.15 3.97
CA PHE A 91 5.18 -9.08 2.78
C PHE A 91 4.27 -10.31 2.64
N LEU A 92 4.83 -11.53 2.76
CA LEU A 92 4.05 -12.77 2.70
C LEU A 92 3.05 -12.88 3.86
N SER A 93 3.45 -12.49 5.07
CA SER A 93 2.55 -12.45 6.24
C SER A 93 1.38 -11.50 6.01
N LYS A 94 1.65 -10.33 5.40
CA LYS A 94 0.61 -9.37 5.02
C LYS A 94 -0.31 -9.97 3.96
N LEU A 95 0.23 -10.57 2.89
CA LEU A 95 -0.54 -11.23 1.84
C LEU A 95 -1.47 -12.31 2.41
N GLY A 96 -0.96 -13.13 3.35
CA GLY A 96 -1.73 -14.17 4.03
C GLY A 96 -2.95 -13.66 4.80
N ARG A 97 -2.95 -12.41 5.28
CA ARG A 97 -4.13 -11.79 5.92
C ARG A 97 -5.28 -11.52 4.95
N TYR A 98 -4.98 -11.42 3.65
CA TYR A 98 -5.96 -11.15 2.60
C TYR A 98 -6.30 -12.41 1.80
N LYS A 99 -5.86 -13.61 2.23
CA LYS A 99 -6.02 -14.87 1.49
C LYS A 99 -7.46 -15.24 1.12
N THR A 100 -8.45 -14.63 1.78
CA THR A 100 -9.88 -14.84 1.50
C THR A 100 -10.35 -14.10 0.25
N LEU A 101 -9.54 -13.23 -0.34
CA LEU A 101 -9.86 -12.52 -1.58
C LEU A 101 -9.50 -13.39 -2.78
N ASN A 102 -10.51 -13.79 -3.57
CA ASN A 102 -10.30 -14.60 -4.77
C ASN A 102 -9.40 -13.90 -5.80
N ASP A 103 -9.43 -12.57 -5.86
CA ASP A 103 -8.56 -11.78 -6.74
C ASP A 103 -7.06 -11.93 -6.43
N LEU A 104 -6.70 -12.41 -5.24
CA LEU A 104 -5.32 -12.71 -4.85
C LEU A 104 -4.91 -14.14 -5.14
N ALA A 105 -5.82 -15.03 -5.55
CA ALA A 105 -5.52 -16.44 -5.78
C ALA A 105 -4.30 -16.65 -6.71
N PRO A 106 -4.17 -15.94 -7.86
CA PRO A 106 -2.98 -16.08 -8.71
C PRO A 106 -1.69 -15.68 -8.00
N VAL A 107 -1.71 -14.63 -7.16
CA VAL A 107 -0.54 -14.18 -6.41
C VAL A 107 -0.19 -15.15 -5.29
N LEU A 108 -1.18 -15.70 -4.61
CA LEU A 108 -0.97 -16.72 -3.58
C LEU A 108 -0.36 -17.98 -4.19
N ALA A 109 -0.85 -18.43 -5.35
CA ALA A 109 -0.30 -19.56 -6.08
C ALA A 109 1.14 -19.29 -6.56
N PHE A 110 1.44 -18.08 -7.03
CA PHE A 110 2.80 -17.64 -7.41
C PHE A 110 3.84 -17.82 -6.31
N TYR A 111 3.46 -17.61 -5.04
CA TYR A 111 4.34 -17.81 -3.88
C TYR A 111 4.24 -19.22 -3.26
N GLY A 112 3.13 -19.92 -3.47
CA GLY A 112 2.81 -21.20 -2.85
C GLY A 112 2.96 -22.38 -3.81
N GLU A 113 1.85 -22.80 -4.42
CA GLU A 113 1.75 -24.01 -5.25
C GLU A 113 2.70 -23.99 -6.45
N ASN A 114 2.88 -22.82 -7.08
CA ASN A 114 3.72 -22.63 -8.25
C ASN A 114 5.07 -21.99 -7.90
N LYS A 115 5.55 -22.10 -6.65
CA LYS A 115 6.77 -21.42 -6.19
C LYS A 115 7.98 -21.53 -7.15
N SER A 116 8.25 -22.71 -7.69
CA SER A 116 9.37 -22.94 -8.61
C SER A 116 9.21 -22.23 -9.96
N ASN A 117 8.00 -22.27 -10.52
CA ASN A 117 7.63 -21.61 -11.78
C ASN A 117 7.13 -20.17 -11.60
N GLY A 118 6.99 -19.71 -10.36
CA GLY A 118 6.50 -18.40 -9.94
C GLY A 118 7.65 -17.56 -9.40
N VAL A 119 7.71 -17.39 -8.07
CA VAL A 119 8.69 -16.51 -7.42
C VAL A 119 10.15 -16.89 -7.69
N GLU A 120 10.49 -18.18 -7.73
CA GLU A 120 11.89 -18.60 -7.95
C GLU A 120 12.34 -18.32 -9.39
N LYS A 121 11.46 -18.57 -10.37
CA LYS A 121 11.71 -18.24 -11.77
C LYS A 121 11.77 -16.71 -11.97
N ALA A 122 10.83 -15.97 -11.40
CA ALA A 122 10.82 -14.51 -11.46
C ALA A 122 12.10 -13.89 -10.88
N LEU A 123 12.60 -14.40 -9.75
CA LEU A 123 13.84 -13.95 -9.15
C LEU A 123 15.06 -14.22 -10.05
N LYS A 124 15.13 -15.40 -10.67
CA LYS A 124 16.22 -15.76 -11.60
C LYS A 124 16.25 -14.85 -12.83
N GLU A 125 15.09 -14.48 -13.35
CA GLU A 125 14.98 -13.65 -14.55
C GLU A 125 15.04 -12.15 -14.26
N PHE A 126 14.98 -11.72 -12.98
CA PHE A 126 14.86 -10.31 -12.61
C PHE A 126 16.01 -9.43 -13.13
N GLU A 127 17.25 -9.88 -12.96
CA GLU A 127 18.42 -9.10 -13.39
C GLU A 127 18.58 -9.10 -14.92
N THR A 128 18.16 -10.17 -15.58
CA THR A 128 18.16 -10.26 -17.05
C THR A 128 17.09 -9.37 -17.66
N ALA A 129 15.89 -9.34 -17.08
CA ALA A 129 14.80 -8.47 -17.50
C ALA A 129 15.10 -6.99 -17.24
N ILE A 130 15.90 -6.69 -16.20
CA ILE A 130 16.23 -5.31 -15.79
C ILE A 130 17.75 -5.20 -15.58
N PRO A 131 18.53 -5.06 -16.66
CA PRO A 131 19.99 -5.00 -16.57
C PRO A 131 20.50 -3.78 -15.80
N ASP A 132 19.81 -2.63 -15.91
CA ASP A 132 20.19 -1.41 -15.19
C ASP A 132 19.73 -1.45 -13.73
N GLU A 133 20.69 -1.49 -12.80
CA GLU A 133 20.45 -1.46 -11.36
C GLU A 133 19.64 -0.25 -10.88
N LYS A 134 19.70 0.89 -11.59
CA LYS A 134 18.92 2.08 -11.22
C LYS A 134 17.42 1.81 -11.31
N ASN A 135 17.01 0.99 -12.27
CA ASN A 135 15.61 0.65 -12.52
C ASN A 135 15.08 -0.41 -11.56
N ARG A 136 15.96 -1.16 -10.85
CA ARG A 136 15.58 -2.19 -9.87
C ARG A 136 15.03 -1.66 -8.54
N LYS A 137 15.08 -0.33 -8.33
CA LYS A 137 14.67 0.32 -7.07
C LYS A 137 13.19 0.72 -7.01
N GLY A 138 12.46 0.51 -8.11
CA GLY A 138 11.04 0.84 -8.23
C GLY A 138 10.14 -0.07 -7.40
N ASN A 139 8.89 0.35 -7.22
CA ASN A 139 7.85 -0.54 -6.69
C ASN A 139 7.33 -1.44 -7.82
N ILE A 140 7.07 -2.69 -7.46
CA ILE A 140 6.59 -3.76 -8.32
C ILE A 140 5.12 -4.03 -8.00
N GLY A 141 4.28 -4.04 -9.04
CA GLY A 141 2.90 -4.53 -8.96
C GLY A 141 2.74 -5.90 -9.61
N PHE A 142 1.54 -6.49 -9.49
CA PHE A 142 1.18 -7.73 -10.17
C PHE A 142 0.10 -7.49 -11.22
N ARG A 143 0.22 -8.15 -12.38
CA ARG A 143 -0.81 -8.18 -13.42
C ARG A 143 -1.08 -9.63 -13.83
N VAL A 144 -2.36 -9.96 -14.00
CA VAL A 144 -2.77 -11.23 -14.60
C VAL A 144 -2.79 -11.06 -16.12
N GLN A 145 -2.08 -11.92 -16.84
CA GLN A 145 -1.87 -11.79 -18.29
C GLN A 145 -3.20 -11.69 -19.07
N VAL A 146 -4.20 -12.48 -18.68
CA VAL A 146 -5.48 -12.62 -19.40
C VAL A 146 -6.40 -11.40 -19.17
N CYS A 147 -6.43 -10.86 -17.96
CA CYS A 147 -7.33 -9.76 -17.60
C CYS A 147 -6.76 -8.37 -17.91
N GLY A 148 -5.44 -8.23 -18.09
CA GLY A 148 -4.79 -6.95 -18.39
C GLY A 148 -4.76 -5.94 -17.23
N GLU A 149 -5.56 -6.13 -16.19
CA GLU A 149 -5.62 -5.27 -15.00
C GLU A 149 -4.58 -5.65 -13.94
N ARG A 150 -4.06 -4.63 -13.24
CA ARG A 150 -3.18 -4.84 -12.09
C ARG A 150 -4.00 -5.18 -10.87
N ILE A 151 -3.53 -6.18 -10.13
CA ILE A 151 -4.30 -6.76 -9.02
C ILE A 151 -4.49 -5.73 -7.90
N HIS A 152 -3.49 -4.88 -7.63
CA HIS A 152 -3.61 -3.83 -6.60
C HIS A 152 -4.57 -2.69 -6.99
N GLU A 153 -4.94 -2.58 -8.27
CA GLU A 153 -5.87 -1.57 -8.79
C GLU A 153 -7.34 -2.03 -8.67
N LYS A 154 -7.58 -3.32 -8.42
CA LYS A 154 -8.94 -3.88 -8.32
C LYS A 154 -9.73 -3.32 -7.14
N THR A 155 -10.98 -2.98 -7.40
CA THR A 155 -11.95 -2.43 -6.42
C THR A 155 -12.08 -3.31 -5.18
N ALA A 156 -12.22 -4.63 -5.34
CA ALA A 156 -12.36 -5.56 -4.21
C ALA A 156 -11.12 -5.57 -3.28
N ILE A 157 -9.92 -5.44 -3.86
CA ILE A 157 -8.67 -5.34 -3.09
C ILE A 157 -8.64 -4.03 -2.30
N ARG A 158 -8.91 -2.90 -2.96
CA ARG A 158 -8.94 -1.57 -2.32
C ARG A 158 -9.96 -1.50 -1.20
N GLN A 159 -11.18 -1.98 -1.45
CA GLN A 159 -12.23 -2.03 -0.45
C GLN A 159 -11.80 -2.87 0.75
N LYS A 160 -11.21 -4.04 0.53
CA LYS A 160 -10.75 -4.88 1.65
C LYS A 160 -9.64 -4.22 2.48
N ILE A 161 -8.76 -3.43 1.85
CA ILE A 161 -7.75 -2.63 2.58
C ILE A 161 -8.45 -1.61 3.49
N ILE A 162 -9.45 -0.89 2.96
CA ILE A 162 -10.27 0.07 3.72
C ILE A 162 -10.96 -0.63 4.89
N ASP A 163 -11.69 -1.71 4.65
CA ASP A 163 -12.43 -2.43 5.69
C ASP A 163 -11.50 -2.93 6.80
N THR A 164 -10.32 -3.44 6.41
CA THR A 164 -9.31 -3.93 7.37
C THR A 164 -8.76 -2.78 8.21
N TYR A 165 -8.52 -1.62 7.60
CA TYR A 165 -8.07 -0.43 8.30
C TYR A 165 -9.13 0.09 9.26
N GLU A 166 -10.38 0.24 8.81
CA GLU A 166 -11.49 0.70 9.64
C GLU A 166 -11.76 -0.24 10.81
N THR A 167 -11.68 -1.55 10.59
CA THR A 167 -11.84 -2.56 11.65
C THR A 167 -10.75 -2.40 12.69
N ALA A 168 -9.49 -2.29 12.26
CA ALA A 168 -8.37 -2.08 13.17
C ALA A 168 -8.48 -0.76 13.95
N GLN A 169 -8.94 0.31 13.28
CA GLN A 169 -9.23 1.58 13.94
C GLN A 169 -10.33 1.40 14.98
N LYS A 170 -11.49 0.85 14.62
CA LYS A 170 -12.58 0.57 15.56
C LYS A 170 -12.12 -0.23 16.79
N GLU A 171 -11.30 -1.26 16.60
CA GLU A 171 -10.72 -2.04 17.70
C GLU A 171 -9.80 -1.21 18.61
N LEU A 172 -8.99 -0.32 18.04
CA LEU A 172 -8.15 0.61 18.82
C LEU A 172 -9.00 1.60 19.61
N LEU A 173 -10.06 2.15 19.01
CA LEU A 173 -11.00 3.03 19.69
C LEU A 173 -11.72 2.32 20.84
N LEU A 174 -12.09 1.05 20.67
CA LEU A 174 -12.69 0.24 21.74
C LEU A 174 -11.72 -0.05 22.89
N LYS A 175 -10.42 -0.14 22.62
CA LYS A 175 -9.37 -0.34 23.66
C LYS A 175 -8.99 0.96 24.36
N ASN A 176 -9.06 2.08 23.66
CA ASN A 176 -8.74 3.42 24.16
C ASN A 176 -10.01 4.27 24.33
N GLN A 177 -10.94 3.81 25.18
CA GLN A 177 -12.16 4.56 25.52
C GLN A 177 -11.83 5.79 26.40
N LYS A 178 -11.07 6.75 25.86
CA LYS A 178 -11.00 8.08 26.44
C LYS A 178 -12.28 8.79 26.06
N LEU A 179 -13.10 9.09 27.07
CA LEU A 179 -14.26 9.95 26.90
C LEU A 179 -13.76 11.34 26.51
N CYS A 180 -14.41 11.97 25.52
CA CYS A 180 -14.10 13.34 25.16
C CYS A 180 -14.26 14.24 26.39
N SER A 181 -13.22 14.98 26.79
CA SER A 181 -13.27 15.87 27.96
C SER A 181 -14.29 17.01 27.83
N LEU A 182 -14.84 17.23 26.63
CA LEU A 182 -15.83 18.28 26.36
C LEU A 182 -17.27 17.77 26.30
N CYS A 183 -17.51 16.57 25.75
CA CYS A 183 -18.89 16.06 25.56
C CYS A 183 -19.15 14.69 26.18
N GLY A 184 -18.15 14.04 26.78
CA GLY A 184 -18.29 12.74 27.42
C GLY A 184 -18.50 11.56 26.47
N GLU A 185 -18.62 11.79 25.15
CA GLU A 185 -18.79 10.72 24.17
C GLU A 185 -17.45 10.10 23.74
N SER A 186 -17.43 8.80 23.46
CA SER A 186 -16.27 8.07 22.94
C SER A 186 -16.28 7.91 21.42
N ALA A 187 -17.19 8.59 20.72
CA ALA A 187 -17.37 8.45 19.27
C ALA A 187 -16.26 9.11 18.43
N TYR A 188 -15.42 9.96 19.04
CA TYR A 188 -14.35 10.69 18.35
C TYR A 188 -13.02 10.69 19.13
N PRO A 189 -12.33 9.53 19.25
CA PRO A 189 -11.07 9.48 19.97
C PRO A 189 -9.97 10.23 19.23
N VAL A 190 -9.20 11.04 19.95
CA VAL A 190 -7.99 11.70 19.41
C VAL A 190 -6.83 10.72 19.58
N GLU A 191 -6.32 10.18 18.47
CA GLU A 191 -5.13 9.32 18.50
C GLU A 191 -3.84 10.16 18.52
N ASP A 192 -2.95 9.90 19.48
CA ASP A 192 -1.60 10.44 19.50
C ASP A 192 -0.67 9.54 18.67
N ILE A 193 -0.99 9.39 17.38
CA ILE A 193 -0.13 8.67 16.44
C ILE A 193 0.98 9.63 16.02
N PRO A 194 2.25 9.20 15.94
CA PRO A 194 3.25 9.98 15.23
C PRO A 194 2.83 10.09 13.75
N HIS A 195 2.26 11.25 13.41
CA HIS A 195 2.08 11.67 12.04
C HIS A 195 3.50 11.88 11.53
N GLY A 196 3.99 10.97 10.67
CA GLY A 196 5.38 10.92 10.26
C GLY A 196 5.93 12.33 9.99
N MET A 197 7.13 12.62 10.51
CA MET A 197 7.70 13.97 10.63
C MET A 197 7.01 14.99 9.75
N ILE A 198 6.14 15.83 10.32
CA ILE A 198 5.69 17.06 9.68
C ILE A 198 6.97 17.81 9.31
N LYS A 199 7.39 17.74 8.05
CA LYS A 199 8.40 18.63 7.54
C LYS A 199 7.80 20.01 7.71
N LYS A 200 8.43 20.84 8.54
CA LYS A 200 8.20 22.27 8.60
C LYS A 200 8.04 22.79 7.18
N TRP A 201 6.82 23.06 6.76
CA TRP A 201 6.59 24.02 5.71
C TRP A 201 7.09 25.34 6.27
N LEU A 202 8.13 25.90 5.64
CA LEU A 202 8.56 27.27 5.89
C LEU A 202 7.31 28.15 5.77
N PHE A 203 6.86 28.70 6.90
CA PHE A 203 6.11 29.94 6.90
C PHE A 203 7.07 31.02 6.36
N ARG A 204 7.09 31.21 5.04
CA ARG A 204 7.63 32.43 4.46
C ARG A 204 6.49 33.44 4.49
N VAL A 205 6.33 34.08 5.65
CA VAL A 205 5.55 35.31 5.77
C VAL A 205 6.27 36.33 4.88
N TYR A 206 5.71 36.62 3.70
CA TYR A 206 6.06 37.83 2.97
C TYR A 206 5.46 39.00 3.76
N GLY A 207 6.15 39.42 4.81
CA GLY A 207 5.92 40.66 5.51
C GLY A 207 6.67 41.76 4.78
N GLY A 208 5.92 42.71 4.21
CA GLY A 208 6.46 43.87 3.53
C GLY A 208 7.36 44.70 4.43
N ILE A 209 8.42 45.23 3.83
CA ILE A 209 9.28 46.26 4.40
C ILE A 209 8.54 47.59 4.20
N PHE A 210 8.14 48.23 5.29
CA PHE A 210 7.89 49.68 5.30
C PHE A 210 9.15 50.36 5.82
N HIS A 211 9.62 51.35 5.06
CA HIS A 211 10.54 52.39 5.50
C HIS A 211 9.76 53.52 6.18
#